data_AF-A0A9D2NPG8-F1
#
_entry.id   AF-A0A9D2NPG8-F1
#
_cell.length_a   1.000
_cell.length_b   1.000
_cell.length_c   1.000
_cell.angle_alpha   90.00
_cell.angle_beta   90.00
_cell.angle_gamma   90.00
#
_symmetry.space_group_name_H-M   'P 1'
#
loop_
_entity.id
_entity.type
_entity.pdbx_description
1 polymer ?
#
loop_
_entity_poly.entity_id
_entity_poly.type
_entity_poly.pdbx_seq_one_letter_code
_entity_poly.pdbx_strand_id
1 'polypeptide(L)'
;MMTFKQWMKQTMRQYGRHYVVALFACCFLLPLLTGDQGMLWNTRRDVLLIGSGFTAAVAVFQFRFLCQRNAAIFMLGLPLKRRKLFLYCWLAGWMMILPVVLINATFSMLCGDSGFFLPPLAVLYQTMIYAITVFFVTRSRRLLDAVLIGFGWMLALFLFQESFLSFFNDRSQFFIMADEYNIVSDQLQLVLSFLNLIRLGEWSFDPYSFSSWYGLILMAAWLLWLLLAAAASFWSVRAFEQLDAETCGSPSRSYAVYPFLLLVVTFSLLNLITLNEWTLFLSMMIFLIYAVLYCLYRRRIRFTLHMISGFAVLVLAETVISLAFVYTEGMGFVQESPQTGFSSMTLYVPMDTQSNADNLEKLDEVNARYGKKLLNDEMISDITITFTPGNDAYEAVRGIQQQLMRDTGSQWDTYYQILQFDFTNQIDMQSTFCYYVETQEDYDRYMGELLDLLLEQQDDIDVKMGFYNTDIDLYTIYEEEVE
;
A
#
# COMPACT_ATOMS: atom_id res chain seq x y z
N MET A 1 -44.32 -20.48 22.56
CA MET A 1 -43.03 -21.02 22.09
C MET A 1 -42.82 -20.52 20.66
N MET A 2 -41.79 -19.71 20.39
CA MET A 2 -41.59 -19.11 19.07
C MET A 2 -40.96 -20.15 18.14
N THR A 3 -41.52 -20.37 16.95
CA THR A 3 -40.92 -21.30 15.99
C THR A 3 -39.62 -20.72 15.43
N PHE A 4 -38.64 -21.56 15.10
CA PHE A 4 -37.34 -21.14 14.54
C PHE A 4 -37.49 -20.19 13.34
N LYS A 5 -38.50 -20.43 12.49
CA LYS A 5 -38.86 -19.58 11.33
C LYS A 5 -39.36 -18.19 11.74
N GLN A 6 -40.18 -18.10 12.79
CA GLN A 6 -40.70 -16.82 13.30
C GLN A 6 -39.63 -16.01 14.04
N TRP A 7 -38.78 -16.69 14.81
CA TRP A 7 -37.62 -16.09 15.46
C TRP A 7 -36.65 -15.50 14.43
N MET A 8 -36.27 -16.30 13.42
CA MET A 8 -35.40 -15.86 12.32
C MET A 8 -35.94 -14.63 11.56
N LYS A 9 -37.26 -14.57 11.34
CA LYS A 9 -37.90 -13.43 10.69
C LYS A 9 -37.85 -12.15 11.53
N GLN A 10 -37.91 -12.26 12.85
CA GLN A 10 -37.75 -11.12 13.76
C GLN A 10 -36.28 -10.67 13.85
N THR A 11 -35.35 -11.62 13.94
CA THR A 11 -33.90 -11.32 13.94
C THR A 11 -33.50 -10.68 12.60
N MET A 12 -33.94 -11.16 11.45
CA MET A 12 -33.63 -10.46 10.18
C MET A 12 -34.23 -9.04 10.10
N ARG A 13 -35.43 -8.82 10.68
CA ARG A 13 -36.10 -7.50 10.65
C ARG A 13 -35.49 -6.45 11.56
N GLN A 14 -35.14 -6.81 12.80
CA GLN A 14 -34.54 -5.86 13.74
C GLN A 14 -33.11 -5.51 13.32
N TYR A 15 -32.34 -6.52 12.92
CA TYR A 15 -30.92 -6.33 12.66
C TYR A 15 -30.66 -5.76 11.27
N GLY A 16 -31.51 -6.05 10.27
CA GLY A 16 -31.40 -5.45 8.93
C GLY A 16 -31.53 -3.92 8.90
N ARG A 17 -32.32 -3.31 9.81
CA ARG A 17 -32.47 -1.85 9.88
C ARG A 17 -31.20 -1.14 10.35
N HIS A 18 -30.59 -1.61 11.43
CA HIS A 18 -29.34 -1.03 11.94
C HIS A 18 -28.16 -1.29 10.99
N TYR A 19 -28.19 -2.43 10.30
CA TYR A 19 -27.20 -2.81 9.32
C TYR A 19 -27.22 -1.90 8.07
N VAL A 20 -28.39 -1.65 7.50
CA VAL A 20 -28.55 -0.75 6.35
C VAL A 20 -28.13 0.69 6.69
N VAL A 21 -28.45 1.16 7.90
CA VAL A 21 -28.04 2.50 8.36
C VAL A 21 -26.52 2.58 8.54
N ALA A 22 -25.88 1.57 9.12
CA ALA A 22 -24.42 1.53 9.25
C ALA A 22 -23.70 1.41 7.91
N LEU A 23 -24.25 0.62 6.97
CA LEU A 23 -23.71 0.46 5.62
C LEU A 23 -23.79 1.77 4.83
N PHE A 24 -24.93 2.48 4.93
CA PHE A 24 -25.13 3.76 4.25
C PHE A 24 -24.29 4.89 4.88
N ALA A 25 -24.16 4.91 6.21
CA ALA A 25 -23.35 5.91 6.91
C ALA A 25 -21.84 5.71 6.71
N CYS A 26 -21.35 4.47 6.74
CA CYS A 26 -19.93 4.19 6.61
C CYS A 26 -19.49 4.13 5.14
N CYS A 27 -20.17 3.40 4.27
CA CYS A 27 -19.67 3.15 2.92
C CYS A 27 -20.08 4.23 1.89
N PHE A 28 -21.08 5.06 2.18
CA PHE A 28 -21.52 6.15 1.28
C PHE A 28 -21.17 7.52 1.86
N LEU A 29 -21.64 7.86 3.06
CA LEU A 29 -21.49 9.24 3.59
C LEU A 29 -20.04 9.62 3.93
N LEU A 30 -19.24 8.72 4.50
CA LEU A 30 -17.85 9.02 4.89
C LEU A 30 -16.94 9.32 3.69
N PRO A 31 -16.88 8.48 2.64
CA PRO A 31 -16.11 8.80 1.43
C PRO A 31 -16.60 10.05 0.68
N LEU A 32 -17.91 10.34 0.72
CA LEU A 32 -18.51 11.55 0.13
C LEU A 32 -18.21 12.84 0.94
N LEU A 33 -17.92 12.72 2.24
CA LEU A 33 -17.59 13.84 3.12
C LEU A 33 -16.08 14.13 3.18
N THR A 34 -15.24 13.12 2.92
CA THR A 34 -13.78 13.23 2.93
C THR A 34 -13.15 13.30 1.54
N GLY A 35 -13.92 13.01 0.48
CA GLY A 35 -13.44 13.05 -0.89
C GLY A 35 -13.31 14.48 -1.40
N ASP A 36 -12.10 15.00 -1.42
CA ASP A 36 -11.78 16.16 -2.24
C ASP A 36 -11.81 15.73 -3.73
N GLN A 37 -12.48 16.51 -4.59
CA GLN A 37 -12.75 16.13 -5.98
C GLN A 37 -11.47 16.00 -6.83
N GLY A 38 -10.33 16.51 -6.34
CA GLY A 38 -9.00 16.34 -6.96
C GLY A 38 -8.27 15.03 -6.63
N MET A 39 -8.76 14.20 -5.69
CA MET A 39 -8.03 13.01 -5.19
C MET A 39 -8.87 11.72 -5.21
N LEU A 40 -9.24 11.25 -6.41
CA LEU A 40 -9.97 9.98 -6.62
C LEU A 40 -9.24 8.75 -6.03
N TRP A 41 -7.90 8.75 -6.04
CA TRP A 41 -7.06 7.65 -5.54
C TRP A 41 -7.15 7.45 -4.02
N ASN A 42 -7.09 8.53 -3.23
CA ASN A 42 -7.24 8.47 -1.77
C ASN A 42 -8.64 8.01 -1.37
N THR A 43 -9.65 8.48 -2.10
CA THR A 43 -11.04 8.09 -1.88
C THR A 43 -11.27 6.59 -2.14
N ARG A 44 -10.59 6.00 -3.14
CA ARG A 44 -10.65 4.56 -3.43
C ARG A 44 -10.11 3.70 -2.28
N ARG A 45 -8.95 4.06 -1.74
CA ARG A 45 -8.37 3.40 -0.55
C ARG A 45 -9.34 3.45 0.62
N ASP A 46 -9.93 4.60 0.88
CA ASP A 46 -10.82 4.79 2.03
C ASP A 46 -12.09 3.95 1.90
N VAL A 47 -12.68 3.88 0.69
CA VAL A 47 -13.82 2.99 0.40
C VAL A 47 -13.45 1.51 0.63
N LEU A 48 -12.28 1.07 0.16
CA LEU A 48 -11.80 -0.30 0.36
C LEU A 48 -11.60 -0.62 1.85
N LEU A 49 -10.98 0.29 2.60
CA LEU A 49 -10.68 0.12 4.02
C LEU A 49 -11.97 0.10 4.86
N ILE A 50 -12.90 1.03 4.60
CA ILE A 50 -14.20 1.08 5.27
C ILE A 50 -15.03 -0.17 4.93
N GLY A 51 -15.06 -0.58 3.65
CA GLY A 51 -15.76 -1.78 3.21
C GLY A 51 -15.20 -3.05 3.88
N SER A 52 -13.88 -3.15 3.98
CA SER A 52 -13.18 -4.25 4.69
C SER A 52 -13.51 -4.27 6.18
N GLY A 53 -13.52 -3.11 6.84
CA GLY A 53 -13.95 -2.95 8.23
C GLY A 53 -15.40 -3.39 8.44
N PHE A 54 -16.30 -3.04 7.52
CA PHE A 54 -17.68 -3.48 7.57
C PHE A 54 -17.82 -5.00 7.39
N THR A 55 -17.09 -5.60 6.45
CA THR A 55 -17.01 -7.07 6.29
C THR A 55 -16.56 -7.77 7.57
N ALA A 56 -15.59 -7.19 8.30
CA ALA A 56 -15.21 -7.71 9.60
C ALA A 56 -16.31 -7.56 10.66
N ALA A 57 -17.01 -6.41 10.68
CA ALA A 57 -18.16 -6.19 11.55
C ALA A 57 -19.26 -7.24 11.32
N VAL A 58 -19.53 -7.60 10.07
CA VAL A 58 -20.48 -8.67 9.70
C VAL A 58 -20.06 -10.00 10.28
N ALA A 59 -18.79 -10.38 10.11
CA ALA A 59 -18.26 -11.63 10.63
C ALA A 59 -18.40 -11.69 12.16
N VAL A 60 -18.00 -10.60 12.85
CA VAL A 60 -18.17 -10.47 14.31
C VAL A 60 -19.63 -10.62 14.69
N PHE A 61 -20.51 -9.84 14.07
CA PHE A 61 -21.93 -9.80 14.38
C PHE A 61 -22.61 -11.17 14.17
N GLN A 62 -22.36 -11.79 13.02
CA GLN A 62 -23.01 -13.03 12.59
C GLN A 62 -22.62 -14.24 13.45
N PHE A 63 -21.35 -14.34 13.84
CA PHE A 63 -20.85 -15.46 14.65
C PHE A 63 -20.92 -15.20 16.16
N ARG A 64 -21.08 -13.94 16.59
CA ARG A 64 -21.15 -13.63 18.01
C ARG A 64 -22.34 -14.26 18.70
N PHE A 65 -23.51 -14.26 18.06
CA PHE A 65 -24.73 -14.83 18.64
C PHE A 65 -24.53 -16.31 19.00
N LEU A 66 -23.78 -17.05 18.19
CA LEU A 66 -23.49 -18.47 18.42
C LEU A 66 -22.49 -18.73 19.56
N CYS A 67 -21.66 -17.73 19.89
CA CYS A 67 -20.61 -17.84 20.91
C CYS A 67 -20.98 -17.22 22.27
N GLN A 68 -22.19 -16.66 22.42
CA GLN A 68 -22.73 -16.22 23.70
C GLN A 68 -23.28 -17.41 24.48
N ARG A 69 -22.96 -17.54 25.78
CA ARG A 69 -23.32 -18.71 26.60
C ARG A 69 -24.83 -19.01 26.57
N ASN A 70 -25.68 -18.01 26.80
CA ASN A 70 -27.14 -18.20 26.86
C ASN A 70 -27.74 -18.61 25.50
N ALA A 71 -27.24 -18.03 24.41
CA ALA A 71 -27.67 -18.36 23.05
C ALA A 71 -27.10 -19.70 22.58
N ALA A 72 -25.85 -20.03 22.95
CA ALA A 72 -25.19 -21.29 22.62
C ALA A 72 -25.89 -22.49 23.26
N ILE A 73 -26.33 -22.37 24.52
CA ILE A 73 -27.10 -23.42 25.21
C ILE A 73 -28.39 -23.76 24.43
N PHE A 74 -29.09 -22.74 23.93
CA PHE A 74 -30.32 -22.94 23.17
C PHE A 74 -30.06 -23.43 21.73
N MET A 75 -29.09 -22.84 21.04
CA MET A 75 -28.83 -23.10 19.63
C MET A 75 -28.06 -24.41 19.39
N LEU A 76 -27.13 -24.77 20.28
CA LEU A 76 -26.40 -26.05 20.19
C LEU A 76 -27.24 -27.24 20.68
N GLY A 77 -28.35 -26.98 21.38
CA GLY A 77 -29.34 -27.99 21.79
C GLY A 77 -30.38 -28.31 20.71
N LEU A 78 -30.40 -27.60 19.58
CA LEU A 78 -31.29 -27.90 18.46
C LEU A 78 -30.86 -29.22 17.78
N PRO A 79 -31.80 -30.02 17.24
CA PRO A 79 -31.52 -31.26 16.51
C PRO A 79 -30.97 -30.99 15.09
N LEU A 80 -30.07 -30.02 14.96
CA LEU A 80 -29.40 -29.63 13.72
C LEU A 80 -27.93 -30.02 13.82
N LYS A 81 -27.37 -30.60 12.75
CA LYS A 81 -25.92 -30.83 12.68
C LYS A 81 -25.18 -29.49 12.79
N ARG A 82 -24.24 -29.37 13.74
CA ARG A 82 -23.44 -28.14 14.00
C ARG A 82 -22.84 -27.55 12.72
N ARG A 83 -22.35 -28.41 11.82
CA ARG A 83 -21.86 -28.02 10.48
C ARG A 83 -22.87 -27.25 9.63
N LYS A 84 -24.14 -27.68 9.64
CA LYS A 84 -25.21 -27.01 8.87
C LYS A 84 -25.55 -25.65 9.45
N LEU A 85 -25.51 -25.51 10.78
CA LEU A 85 -25.70 -24.24 11.46
C LEU A 85 -24.57 -23.25 11.12
N PHE A 86 -23.32 -23.72 11.12
CA PHE A 86 -22.17 -22.92 10.69
C PHE A 86 -22.33 -22.43 9.25
N LEU A 87 -22.60 -23.34 8.31
CA LEU A 87 -22.75 -23.00 6.90
C LEU A 87 -23.89 -22.00 6.66
N TYR A 88 -25.00 -22.15 7.39
CA TYR A 88 -26.10 -21.18 7.31
C TYR A 88 -25.66 -19.79 7.77
N CYS A 89 -24.99 -19.70 8.92
CA CYS A 89 -24.50 -18.42 9.43
C CYS A 89 -23.44 -17.80 8.51
N TRP A 90 -22.53 -18.60 7.97
CA TRP A 90 -21.53 -18.17 7.00
C TRP A 90 -22.16 -17.63 5.72
N LEU A 91 -23.11 -18.37 5.11
CA LEU A 91 -23.82 -17.93 3.91
C LEU A 91 -24.67 -16.68 4.16
N ALA A 92 -25.33 -16.60 5.31
CA ALA A 92 -26.13 -15.43 5.64
C ALA A 92 -25.27 -14.17 5.85
N GLY A 93 -24.08 -14.30 6.45
CA GLY A 93 -23.13 -13.18 6.51
C GLY A 93 -22.52 -12.85 5.15
N TRP A 94 -22.23 -13.86 4.32
CA TRP A 94 -21.77 -13.65 2.94
C TRP A 94 -22.78 -12.90 2.08
N MET A 95 -24.08 -13.19 2.22
CA MET A 95 -25.14 -12.41 1.56
C MET A 95 -25.18 -10.95 2.05
N MET A 96 -24.81 -10.71 3.30
CA MET A 96 -24.79 -9.38 3.91
C MET A 96 -23.59 -8.54 3.45
N ILE A 97 -22.51 -9.12 2.92
CA ILE A 97 -21.37 -8.38 2.36
C ILE A 97 -21.57 -7.97 0.89
N LEU A 98 -22.56 -8.54 0.17
CA LEU A 98 -22.83 -8.21 -1.23
C LEU A 98 -23.02 -6.71 -1.52
N PRO A 99 -23.68 -5.91 -0.67
CA PRO A 99 -23.77 -4.47 -0.91
C PRO A 99 -22.40 -3.77 -0.81
N VAL A 100 -21.48 -4.23 0.05
CA VAL A 100 -20.11 -3.71 0.10
C VAL A 100 -19.37 -4.05 -1.18
N VAL A 101 -19.51 -5.28 -1.67
CA VAL A 101 -18.93 -5.70 -2.94
C VAL A 101 -19.42 -4.82 -4.08
N LEU A 102 -20.73 -4.54 -4.13
CA LEU A 102 -21.31 -3.66 -5.14
C LEU A 102 -20.72 -2.25 -5.05
N ILE A 103 -20.64 -1.67 -3.85
CA ILE A 103 -20.07 -0.33 -3.66
C ILE A 103 -18.62 -0.28 -4.12
N ASN A 104 -17.78 -1.23 -3.71
CA ASN A 104 -16.38 -1.28 -4.11
C ASN A 104 -16.24 -1.39 -5.64
N ALA A 105 -17.00 -2.30 -6.27
CA ALA A 105 -16.95 -2.47 -7.71
C ALA A 105 -17.45 -1.23 -8.47
N THR A 106 -18.55 -0.61 -8.02
CA THR A 106 -19.09 0.60 -8.65
C THR A 106 -18.14 1.78 -8.49
N PHE A 107 -17.49 1.93 -7.32
CA PHE A 107 -16.55 3.02 -7.09
C PHE A 107 -15.29 2.89 -7.97
N SER A 108 -14.73 1.67 -8.11
CA SER A 108 -13.64 1.42 -9.06
C SER A 108 -14.05 1.74 -10.50
N MET A 109 -15.26 1.33 -10.92
CA MET A 109 -15.77 1.67 -12.26
C MET A 109 -15.94 3.19 -12.47
N LEU A 110 -16.34 3.94 -11.44
CA LEU A 110 -16.44 5.40 -11.51
C LEU A 110 -15.07 6.11 -11.58
N CYS A 111 -14.01 5.46 -11.10
CA CYS A 111 -12.64 5.99 -11.16
C CYS A 111 -11.98 5.80 -12.55
N GLY A 112 -12.71 5.29 -13.56
CA GLY A 112 -12.19 5.05 -14.91
C GLY A 112 -11.68 3.62 -15.13
N ASP A 113 -11.72 2.77 -14.11
CA ASP A 113 -11.26 1.39 -14.18
C ASP A 113 -12.29 0.55 -14.94
N SER A 114 -12.07 0.34 -16.24
CA SER A 114 -13.03 -0.33 -17.14
C SER A 114 -12.64 -1.79 -17.41
N GLY A 115 -12.61 -2.62 -16.35
CA GLY A 115 -12.36 -4.06 -16.47
C GLY A 115 -13.59 -4.92 -16.18
N PHE A 116 -13.99 -5.80 -17.11
CA PHE A 116 -15.03 -6.83 -16.88
C PHE A 116 -14.73 -7.72 -15.64
N PHE A 117 -13.46 -7.81 -15.24
CA PHE A 117 -12.99 -8.61 -14.11
C PHE A 117 -13.15 -7.95 -12.73
N LEU A 118 -13.49 -6.65 -12.66
CA LEU A 118 -13.57 -5.90 -11.39
C LEU A 118 -14.65 -6.43 -10.42
N PRO A 119 -15.90 -6.69 -10.83
CA PRO A 119 -16.92 -7.21 -9.91
C PRO A 119 -16.57 -8.62 -9.36
N PRO A 120 -16.15 -9.60 -10.18
CA PRO A 120 -15.66 -10.89 -9.66
C PRO A 120 -14.49 -10.74 -8.68
N LEU A 121 -13.55 -9.84 -8.96
CA LEU A 121 -12.41 -9.57 -8.09
C LEU A 121 -12.86 -9.00 -6.74
N ALA A 122 -13.80 -8.05 -6.73
CA ALA A 122 -14.38 -7.50 -5.51
C ALA A 122 -15.13 -8.55 -4.67
N VAL A 123 -15.85 -9.47 -5.32
CA VAL A 123 -16.47 -10.62 -4.63
C VAL A 123 -15.40 -11.48 -3.96
N LEU A 124 -14.34 -11.85 -4.69
CA LEU A 124 -13.24 -12.67 -4.17
C LEU A 124 -12.56 -11.98 -3.00
N TYR A 125 -12.20 -10.71 -3.16
CA TYR A 125 -11.58 -9.86 -2.14
C TYR A 125 -12.33 -9.90 -0.81
N GLN A 126 -13.61 -9.50 -0.83
CA GLN A 126 -14.42 -9.42 0.39
C GLN A 126 -14.70 -10.80 0.98
N THR A 127 -14.79 -11.84 0.14
CA THR A 127 -14.95 -13.22 0.61
C THR A 127 -13.72 -13.71 1.38
N MET A 128 -12.51 -13.35 0.94
CA MET A 128 -11.27 -13.70 1.65
C MET A 128 -11.19 -13.01 3.02
N ILE A 129 -11.46 -11.71 3.08
CA ILE A 129 -11.50 -10.94 4.33
C ILE A 129 -12.53 -11.54 5.30
N TYR A 130 -13.72 -11.86 4.78
CA TYR A 130 -14.78 -12.48 5.57
C TYR A 130 -14.33 -13.84 6.13
N ALA A 131 -13.77 -14.72 5.30
CA ALA A 131 -13.32 -16.05 5.71
C ALA A 131 -12.25 -16.00 6.81
N ILE A 132 -11.24 -15.14 6.65
CA ILE A 132 -10.15 -14.96 7.63
C ILE A 132 -10.69 -14.36 8.92
N THR A 133 -11.56 -13.36 8.84
CA THR A 133 -12.16 -12.75 10.03
C THR A 133 -13.03 -13.76 10.79
N VAL A 134 -13.82 -14.57 10.09
CA VAL A 134 -14.62 -15.65 10.71
C VAL A 134 -13.72 -16.64 11.44
N PHE A 135 -12.56 -17.01 10.89
CA PHE A 135 -11.60 -17.89 11.55
C PHE A 135 -11.09 -17.31 12.89
N PHE A 136 -10.86 -16.01 12.97
CA PHE A 136 -10.47 -15.33 14.20
C PHE A 136 -11.63 -15.19 15.20
N VAL A 137 -12.79 -14.77 14.71
CA VAL A 137 -14.00 -14.53 15.51
C VAL A 137 -14.52 -15.82 16.13
N THR A 138 -14.52 -16.94 15.38
CA THR A 138 -14.98 -18.25 15.89
C THR A 138 -14.12 -18.81 17.02
N ARG A 139 -12.85 -18.36 17.14
CA ARG A 139 -11.97 -18.68 18.28
C ARG A 139 -12.09 -17.68 19.43
N SER A 140 -12.85 -16.61 19.24
CA SER A 140 -13.06 -15.56 20.21
C SER A 140 -14.34 -15.83 21.01
N ARG A 141 -14.18 -16.14 22.29
CA ARG A 141 -15.27 -16.58 23.17
C ARG A 141 -16.00 -15.39 23.81
N ARG A 142 -15.39 -14.19 23.85
CA ARG A 142 -16.00 -12.93 24.31
C ARG A 142 -16.20 -11.94 23.15
N LEU A 143 -17.17 -11.02 23.33
CA LEU A 143 -17.48 -10.01 22.31
C LEU A 143 -16.30 -9.08 22.09
N LEU A 144 -15.77 -8.55 23.19
CA LEU A 144 -14.61 -7.65 23.17
C LEU A 144 -13.41 -8.33 22.48
N ASP A 145 -13.19 -9.62 22.70
CA ASP A 145 -12.11 -10.37 22.06
C ASP A 145 -12.36 -10.55 20.56
N ALA A 146 -13.60 -10.83 20.17
CA ALA A 146 -14.00 -10.97 18.77
C ALA A 146 -13.86 -9.65 18.01
N VAL A 147 -14.19 -8.52 18.64
CA VAL A 147 -13.99 -7.18 18.06
C VAL A 147 -12.49 -6.89 17.96
N LEU A 148 -11.75 -6.99 19.07
CA LEU A 148 -10.32 -6.66 19.08
C LEU A 148 -9.51 -7.51 18.11
N ILE A 149 -9.77 -8.82 18.05
CA ILE A 149 -9.05 -9.70 17.12
C ILE A 149 -9.60 -9.56 15.70
N GLY A 150 -10.92 -9.47 15.52
CA GLY A 150 -11.57 -9.40 14.22
C GLY A 150 -11.20 -8.15 13.42
N PHE A 151 -11.01 -7.01 14.08
CA PHE A 151 -10.45 -5.80 13.47
C PHE A 151 -8.92 -5.74 13.57
N GLY A 152 -8.37 -6.24 14.68
CA GLY A 152 -6.94 -6.11 14.98
C GLY A 152 -6.02 -6.85 14.03
N TRP A 153 -6.44 -7.95 13.41
CA TRP A 153 -5.59 -8.64 12.43
C TRP A 153 -5.38 -7.81 11.16
N MET A 154 -6.42 -7.10 10.68
CA MET A 154 -6.31 -6.22 9.52
C MET A 154 -5.42 -5.02 9.83
N LEU A 155 -5.67 -4.38 10.98
CA LEU A 155 -4.90 -3.22 11.42
C LEU A 155 -3.44 -3.59 11.72
N ALA A 156 -3.18 -4.77 12.28
CA ALA A 156 -1.82 -5.25 12.53
C ALA A 156 -1.05 -5.49 11.23
N LEU A 157 -1.66 -6.10 10.20
CA LEU A 157 -0.99 -6.30 8.90
C LEU A 157 -0.76 -4.97 8.17
N PHE A 158 -1.71 -4.04 8.27
CA PHE A 158 -1.56 -2.69 7.74
C PHE A 158 -0.40 -1.95 8.42
N LEU A 159 -0.41 -1.89 9.76
CA LEU A 159 0.68 -1.30 10.53
C LEU A 159 2.02 -1.99 10.25
N PHE A 160 2.02 -3.30 10.06
CA PHE A 160 3.22 -4.06 9.73
C PHE A 160 3.82 -3.59 8.42
N GLN A 161 3.03 -3.51 7.35
CA GLN A 161 3.54 -3.02 6.07
C GLN A 161 4.05 -1.58 6.17
N GLU A 162 3.24 -0.66 6.69
CA GLU A 162 3.62 0.76 6.80
C GLU A 162 4.88 0.94 7.66
N SER A 163 5.02 0.13 8.72
CA SER A 163 6.23 0.13 9.54
C SER A 163 7.47 -0.37 8.82
N PHE A 164 7.35 -1.33 7.91
CA PHE A 164 8.48 -1.79 7.10
C PHE A 164 8.86 -0.75 6.05
N LEU A 165 7.88 -0.11 5.41
CA LEU A 165 8.12 0.98 4.47
C LEU A 165 8.86 2.14 5.16
N SER A 166 8.35 2.59 6.32
CA SER A 166 9.01 3.61 7.15
C SER A 166 10.40 3.18 7.57
N PHE A 167 10.57 1.94 8.01
CA PHE A 167 11.88 1.40 8.37
C PHE A 167 12.86 1.47 7.21
N PHE A 168 12.47 1.01 6.02
CA PHE A 168 13.38 1.04 4.87
C PHE A 168 13.70 2.48 4.45
N ASN A 169 12.71 3.37 4.43
CA ASN A 169 12.93 4.80 4.14
C ASN A 169 13.89 5.43 5.17
N ASP A 170 13.57 5.37 6.47
CA ASP A 170 14.37 5.99 7.53
C ASP A 170 15.79 5.40 7.61
N ARG A 171 15.93 4.09 7.42
CA ARG A 171 17.25 3.43 7.49
C ARG A 171 18.06 3.61 6.22
N SER A 172 17.42 3.86 5.08
CA SER A 172 18.13 4.16 3.85
C SER A 172 18.83 5.51 3.85
N GLN A 173 18.40 6.45 4.71
CA GLN A 173 19.09 7.73 4.95
C GLN A 173 20.56 7.55 5.38
N PHE A 174 20.96 6.38 5.91
CA PHE A 174 22.34 6.10 6.31
C PHE A 174 23.30 5.80 5.14
N PHE A 175 22.80 5.64 3.91
CA PHE A 175 23.57 5.22 2.73
C PHE A 175 23.98 6.34 1.74
N ILE A 176 23.87 7.61 2.15
CA ILE A 176 24.31 8.85 1.44
C ILE A 176 23.26 9.52 0.52
N MET A 177 22.91 10.77 0.89
CA MET A 177 22.35 11.91 0.12
C MET A 177 21.11 11.75 -0.76
N ALA A 178 20.35 10.66 -0.70
CA ALA A 178 18.96 10.70 -1.16
C ALA A 178 18.11 11.21 0.01
N ASP A 179 17.65 12.46 -0.01
CA ASP A 179 16.61 12.88 0.94
C ASP A 179 15.20 12.82 0.34
N GLU A 180 14.32 12.40 1.24
CA GLU A 180 12.87 12.43 1.31
C GLU A 180 11.94 11.59 0.41
N TYR A 181 12.29 11.10 -0.79
CA TYR A 181 11.27 10.39 -1.60
C TYR A 181 11.66 9.03 -2.17
N ASN A 182 10.83 8.03 -1.85
CA ASN A 182 10.68 6.75 -2.54
C ASN A 182 11.97 5.96 -2.83
N ILE A 183 12.88 5.89 -1.85
CA ILE A 183 14.08 5.04 -1.95
C ILE A 183 13.71 3.54 -1.97
N VAL A 184 12.52 3.20 -1.44
CA VAL A 184 11.95 1.86 -1.56
C VAL A 184 11.41 1.67 -2.97
N SER A 185 12.14 0.87 -3.76
CA SER A 185 11.69 0.44 -5.10
C SER A 185 10.22 0.00 -5.10
N ASP A 186 9.48 0.35 -6.15
CA ASP A 186 8.09 -0.09 -6.34
C ASP A 186 7.95 -1.62 -6.23
N GLN A 187 9.01 -2.35 -6.60
CA GLN A 187 9.10 -3.79 -6.43
C GLN A 187 9.02 -4.23 -4.97
N LEU A 188 9.74 -3.55 -4.06
CA LEU A 188 9.67 -3.83 -2.63
C LEU A 188 8.32 -3.41 -2.04
N GLN A 189 7.74 -2.30 -2.48
CA GLN A 189 6.39 -1.89 -2.07
C GLN A 189 5.34 -2.93 -2.50
N LEU A 190 5.45 -3.46 -3.72
CA LEU A 190 4.60 -4.51 -4.24
C LEU A 190 4.77 -5.83 -3.47
N VAL A 191 6.00 -6.24 -3.20
CA VAL A 191 6.30 -7.46 -2.42
C VAL A 191 5.74 -7.36 -1.00
N LEU A 192 5.91 -6.21 -0.34
CA LEU A 192 5.34 -5.97 0.99
C LEU A 192 3.80 -5.95 0.95
N SER A 193 3.21 -5.48 -0.15
CA SER A 193 1.76 -5.50 -0.36
C SER A 193 1.19 -6.93 -0.42
N PHE A 194 1.98 -7.96 -0.72
CA PHE A 194 1.52 -9.35 -0.66
C PHE A 194 1.23 -9.84 0.76
N LEU A 195 1.87 -9.25 1.77
CA LEU A 195 1.66 -9.59 3.17
C LEU A 195 0.41 -8.91 3.76
N ASN A 196 -0.17 -7.95 3.05
CA ASN A 196 -1.31 -7.18 3.49
C ASN A 196 -2.44 -7.21 2.46
N LEU A 197 -3.48 -7.98 2.77
CA LEU A 197 -4.64 -8.11 1.90
C LEU A 197 -5.26 -6.75 1.54
N ILE A 198 -5.23 -5.74 2.42
CA ILE A 198 -5.79 -4.41 2.13
C ILE A 198 -5.03 -3.72 0.99
N ARG A 199 -3.70 -3.67 1.05
CA ARG A 199 -2.89 -3.09 -0.02
C ARG A 199 -2.92 -3.93 -1.30
N LEU A 200 -2.96 -5.25 -1.19
CA LEU A 200 -3.19 -6.10 -2.36
C LEU A 200 -4.48 -5.72 -3.08
N GLY A 201 -5.56 -5.43 -2.33
CA GLY A 201 -6.80 -4.90 -2.88
C GLY A 201 -6.56 -3.65 -3.72
N GLU A 202 -5.92 -2.63 -3.16
CA GLU A 202 -5.66 -1.37 -3.87
C GLU A 202 -4.90 -1.53 -5.18
N TRP A 203 -3.80 -2.29 -5.17
CA TRP A 203 -3.04 -2.59 -6.40
C TRP A 203 -3.87 -3.38 -7.41
N SER A 204 -4.73 -4.28 -6.94
CA SER A 204 -5.52 -5.12 -7.85
C SER A 204 -6.71 -4.38 -8.48
N PHE A 205 -7.13 -3.26 -7.91
CA PHE A 205 -8.18 -2.39 -8.47
C PHE A 205 -7.60 -1.27 -9.36
N ASP A 206 -6.28 -1.25 -9.59
CA ASP A 206 -5.63 -0.32 -10.51
C ASP A 206 -5.60 -0.87 -11.96
N PRO A 207 -6.08 -0.11 -12.96
CA PRO A 207 -6.22 -0.56 -14.35
C PRO A 207 -4.90 -0.99 -15.01
N TYR A 208 -3.75 -0.49 -14.56
CA TYR A 208 -2.43 -0.81 -15.16
C TYR A 208 -1.69 -1.96 -14.47
N SER A 209 -2.21 -2.44 -13.33
CA SER A 209 -1.51 -3.41 -12.50
C SER A 209 -1.54 -4.84 -13.06
N PHE A 210 -2.57 -5.21 -13.82
CA PHE A 210 -2.67 -6.56 -14.43
C PHE A 210 -2.13 -6.66 -15.85
N SER A 211 -1.91 -5.53 -16.54
CA SER A 211 -1.41 -5.49 -17.93
C SER A 211 0.13 -5.49 -18.03
N SER A 212 0.82 -5.23 -16.92
CA SER A 212 2.27 -5.19 -16.79
C SER A 212 2.86 -6.52 -16.29
N TRP A 213 4.19 -6.63 -16.26
CA TRP A 213 4.90 -7.79 -15.70
C TRP A 213 4.54 -8.06 -14.22
N TYR A 214 4.02 -7.05 -13.51
CA TYR A 214 3.48 -7.13 -12.16
C TYR A 214 2.27 -8.07 -12.04
N GLY A 215 1.53 -8.31 -13.13
CA GLY A 215 0.31 -9.11 -13.14
C GLY A 215 0.52 -10.56 -12.66
N LEU A 216 1.62 -11.22 -13.04
CA LEU A 216 1.94 -12.59 -12.60
C LEU A 216 2.17 -12.67 -11.09
N ILE A 217 2.79 -11.64 -10.53
CA ILE A 217 3.15 -11.60 -9.11
C ILE A 217 1.89 -11.28 -8.28
N LEU A 218 1.04 -10.38 -8.76
CA LEU A 218 -0.30 -10.14 -8.22
C LEU A 218 -1.14 -11.43 -8.19
N MET A 219 -1.15 -12.21 -9.28
CA MET A 219 -1.86 -13.50 -9.30
C MET A 219 -1.32 -14.49 -8.26
N ALA A 220 -0.01 -14.56 -8.07
CA ALA A 220 0.60 -15.41 -7.05
C ALA A 220 0.17 -14.99 -5.63
N ALA A 221 0.11 -13.69 -5.35
CA ALA A 221 -0.36 -13.16 -4.08
C ALA A 221 -1.85 -13.47 -3.83
N TRP A 222 -2.70 -13.30 -4.86
CA TRP A 222 -4.10 -13.70 -4.80
C TRP A 222 -4.26 -15.19 -4.50
N LEU A 223 -3.47 -16.05 -5.14
CA LEU A 223 -3.49 -17.48 -4.87
C LEU A 223 -3.10 -17.81 -3.43
N LEU A 224 -2.06 -17.15 -2.89
CA LEU A 224 -1.64 -17.33 -1.50
C LEU A 224 -2.78 -16.96 -0.53
N TRP A 225 -3.41 -15.80 -0.71
CA TRP A 225 -4.53 -15.39 0.14
C TRP A 225 -5.76 -16.28 -0.02
N LEU A 226 -6.02 -16.79 -1.22
CA LEU A 226 -7.09 -17.75 -1.48
C LEU A 226 -6.84 -19.06 -0.72
N LEU A 227 -5.61 -19.58 -0.75
CA LEU A 227 -5.22 -20.76 0.02
C LEU A 227 -5.36 -20.53 1.53
N LEU A 228 -4.93 -19.38 2.03
CA LEU A 228 -5.09 -18.99 3.43
C LEU A 228 -6.57 -18.89 3.83
N ALA A 229 -7.41 -18.26 2.99
CA ALA A 229 -8.85 -18.14 3.23
C ALA A 229 -9.57 -19.50 3.17
N ALA A 230 -9.16 -20.40 2.27
CA ALA A 230 -9.68 -21.76 2.18
C ALA A 230 -9.31 -22.58 3.42
N ALA A 231 -8.04 -22.51 3.85
CA ALA A 231 -7.59 -23.13 5.09
C ALA A 231 -8.35 -22.55 6.29
N ALA A 232 -8.46 -21.23 6.40
CA ALA A 232 -9.18 -20.55 7.46
C ALA A 232 -10.65 -21.00 7.54
N SER A 233 -11.33 -21.08 6.40
CA SER A 233 -12.70 -21.59 6.30
C SER A 233 -12.79 -23.04 6.79
N PHE A 234 -11.92 -23.92 6.30
CA PHE A 234 -11.89 -25.33 6.71
C PHE A 234 -11.69 -25.52 8.22
N TRP A 235 -10.71 -24.82 8.78
CA TRP A 235 -10.42 -24.87 10.21
C TRP A 235 -11.53 -24.27 11.06
N SER A 236 -12.19 -23.20 10.58
CA SER A 236 -13.31 -22.56 11.29
C SER A 236 -14.52 -23.49 11.40
N VAL A 237 -14.84 -24.25 10.35
CA VAL A 237 -15.90 -25.27 10.37
C VAL A 237 -15.59 -26.34 11.41
N ARG A 238 -14.36 -26.89 11.38
CA ARG A 238 -13.95 -27.93 12.33
C ARG A 238 -13.96 -27.44 13.78
N ALA A 239 -13.43 -26.24 14.01
CA ALA A 239 -13.43 -25.63 15.34
C ALA A 239 -14.85 -25.41 15.87
N PHE A 240 -15.79 -25.04 15.00
CA PHE A 240 -17.19 -24.85 15.37
C PHE A 240 -17.92 -26.17 15.68
N GLU A 241 -17.61 -27.26 14.96
CA GLU A 241 -18.16 -28.58 15.26
C GLU A 241 -17.79 -29.06 16.67
N GLN A 242 -16.58 -28.72 17.12
CA GLN A 242 -16.05 -29.06 18.45
C GLN A 242 -16.45 -28.05 19.54
N LEU A 243 -17.29 -27.05 19.23
CA LEU A 243 -17.65 -26.01 20.19
C LEU A 243 -18.67 -26.50 21.20
N ASP A 244 -18.33 -26.45 22.48
CA ASP A 244 -19.21 -26.82 23.58
C ASP A 244 -19.79 -25.59 24.29
N ALA A 245 -21.07 -25.66 24.65
CA ALA A 245 -21.80 -24.55 25.26
C ALA A 245 -21.18 -24.06 26.58
N GLU A 246 -20.53 -24.94 27.34
CA GLU A 246 -19.83 -24.63 28.59
C GLU A 246 -18.57 -23.79 28.36
N THR A 247 -17.97 -23.92 27.18
CA THR A 247 -16.78 -23.16 26.80
C THR A 247 -17.13 -21.77 26.27
N CYS A 248 -18.38 -21.54 25.83
CA CYS A 248 -18.85 -20.23 25.37
C CYS A 248 -18.89 -19.20 26.51
N GLY A 249 -18.40 -17.97 26.25
CA GLY A 249 -18.30 -16.91 27.24
C GLY A 249 -17.13 -17.02 28.24
N SER A 250 -16.44 -18.16 28.29
CA SER A 250 -15.15 -18.27 29.00
C SER A 250 -14.09 -17.39 28.33
N PRO A 251 -13.07 -16.88 29.06
CA PRO A 251 -12.01 -16.08 28.44
C PRO A 251 -11.29 -16.90 27.35
N SER A 252 -11.09 -16.29 26.17
CA SER A 252 -10.40 -16.95 25.06
C SER A 252 -8.96 -17.26 25.44
N ARG A 253 -8.62 -18.56 25.50
CA ARG A 253 -7.25 -19.07 25.66
C ARG A 253 -6.57 -19.29 24.31
N SER A 254 -6.76 -18.40 23.34
CA SER A 254 -6.01 -18.52 22.09
C SER A 254 -4.57 -18.05 22.33
N TYR A 255 -3.70 -18.99 22.71
CA TYR A 255 -2.30 -18.74 23.02
C TYR A 255 -1.49 -18.24 21.81
N ALA A 256 -1.99 -18.42 20.59
CA ALA A 256 -1.30 -17.96 19.39
C ALA A 256 -1.70 -16.54 18.98
N VAL A 257 -2.98 -16.18 19.09
CA VAL A 257 -3.52 -14.99 18.41
C VAL A 257 -3.17 -13.69 19.13
N TYR A 258 -3.32 -13.63 20.45
CA TYR A 258 -2.98 -12.42 21.21
C TYR A 258 -1.46 -12.17 21.27
N PRO A 259 -0.60 -13.18 21.53
CA PRO A 259 0.84 -12.96 21.51
C PRO A 259 1.38 -12.57 20.14
N PHE A 260 0.82 -13.12 19.06
CA PHE A 260 1.17 -12.72 17.70
C PHE A 260 0.77 -11.27 17.42
N LEU A 261 -0.49 -10.88 17.69
CA LEU A 261 -0.94 -9.49 17.51
C LEU A 261 -0.11 -8.51 18.34
N LEU A 262 0.18 -8.88 19.59
CA LEU A 262 0.97 -8.07 20.49
C LEU A 262 2.39 -7.89 19.94
N LEU A 263 3.05 -8.96 19.51
CA LEU A 263 4.39 -8.92 18.91
C LEU A 263 4.40 -8.04 17.66
N VAL A 264 3.50 -8.32 16.69
CA VAL A 264 3.42 -7.58 15.42
C VAL A 264 3.21 -6.10 15.68
N VAL A 265 2.20 -5.73 16.47
CA VAL A 265 1.91 -4.31 16.75
C VAL A 265 3.08 -3.62 17.44
N THR A 266 3.71 -4.24 18.45
CA THR A 266 4.88 -3.60 19.08
C THR A 266 6.07 -3.47 18.15
N PHE A 267 6.37 -4.50 17.37
CA PHE A 267 7.50 -4.46 16.46
C PHE A 267 7.28 -3.40 15.37
N SER A 268 6.06 -3.33 14.84
CA SER A 268 5.67 -2.28 13.89
C SER A 268 5.78 -0.87 14.47
N LEU A 269 5.34 -0.67 15.72
CA LEU A 269 5.48 0.62 16.37
C LEU A 269 6.94 0.99 16.64
N LEU A 270 7.81 0.02 16.94
CA LEU A 270 9.25 0.27 17.11
C LEU A 270 9.90 0.67 15.78
N ASN A 271 9.53 0.00 14.68
CA ASN A 271 10.03 0.30 13.34
C ASN A 271 9.62 1.68 12.82
N LEU A 272 8.53 2.25 13.32
CA LEU A 272 8.07 3.61 12.97
C LEU A 272 8.84 4.72 13.70
N ILE A 273 9.76 4.38 14.60
CA ILE A 273 10.52 5.39 15.33
C ILE A 273 11.72 5.83 14.48
N THR A 274 11.68 7.08 14.03
CA THR A 274 12.88 7.78 13.55
C THR A 274 13.87 7.98 14.71
N LEU A 275 15.17 7.77 14.43
CA LEU A 275 16.23 8.02 15.42
C LEU A 275 16.41 9.54 15.58
N ASN A 276 15.77 10.10 16.60
CA ASN A 276 15.82 11.53 16.92
C ASN A 276 15.75 11.76 18.43
N GLU A 277 15.68 13.02 18.84
CA GLU A 277 15.60 13.41 20.25
C GLU A 277 14.35 12.86 20.97
N TRP A 278 13.29 12.53 20.23
CA TRP A 278 12.03 12.02 20.75
C TRP A 278 12.00 10.49 20.88
N THR A 279 13.00 9.76 20.37
CA THR A 279 13.04 8.29 20.39
C THR A 279 12.81 7.70 21.78
N LEU A 280 13.42 8.26 22.83
CA LEU A 280 13.21 7.81 24.21
C LEU A 280 11.76 7.99 24.68
N PHE A 281 11.16 9.14 24.37
CA PHE A 281 9.77 9.42 24.71
C PHE A 281 8.80 8.49 23.96
N LEU A 282 9.02 8.30 22.65
CA LEU A 282 8.22 7.40 21.81
C LEU A 282 8.35 5.94 22.26
N SER A 283 9.56 5.48 22.59
CA SER A 283 9.79 4.13 23.11
C SER A 283 9.03 3.86 24.42
N MET A 284 8.93 4.87 25.29
CA MET A 284 8.15 4.79 26.53
C MET A 284 6.64 4.73 26.26
N MET A 285 6.13 5.50 25.28
CA MET A 285 4.73 5.39 24.85
C MET A 285 4.42 4.00 24.30
N ILE A 286 5.31 3.43 23.48
CA ILE A 286 5.14 2.09 22.93
C ILE A 286 5.19 1.03 24.03
N PHE A 287 6.07 1.19 25.02
CA PHE A 287 6.08 0.32 26.20
C PHE A 287 4.74 0.36 26.96
N LEU A 288 4.13 1.54 27.10
CA LEU A 288 2.80 1.67 27.73
C LEU A 288 1.73 0.95 26.91
N ILE A 289 1.73 1.09 25.58
CA ILE A 289 0.81 0.39 24.68
C ILE A 289 1.00 -1.13 24.81
N TYR A 290 2.25 -1.60 24.75
CA TYR A 290 2.62 -3.00 24.99
C TYR A 290 2.12 -3.51 26.35
N ALA A 291 2.32 -2.72 27.42
CA ALA A 291 1.89 -3.07 28.76
C ALA A 291 0.36 -3.20 28.86
N VAL A 292 -0.38 -2.29 28.22
CA VAL A 292 -1.85 -2.35 28.14
C VAL A 292 -2.30 -3.60 27.37
N LEU A 293 -1.74 -3.84 26.18
CA LEU A 293 -2.05 -5.04 25.38
C LEU A 293 -1.71 -6.33 26.12
N TYR A 294 -0.58 -6.35 26.83
CA TYR A 294 -0.15 -7.50 27.64
C TYR A 294 -1.07 -7.71 28.84
N CYS A 295 -1.53 -6.64 29.51
CA CYS A 295 -2.52 -6.74 30.58
C CYS A 295 -3.87 -7.26 30.06
N LEU A 296 -4.28 -6.84 28.86
CA LEU A 296 -5.46 -7.37 28.17
C LEU A 296 -5.29 -8.86 27.84
N TYR A 297 -4.11 -9.26 27.36
CA TYR A 297 -3.77 -10.66 27.10
C TYR A 297 -3.84 -11.52 28.38
N ARG A 298 -3.12 -11.11 29.44
CA ARG A 298 -3.07 -11.81 30.74
C ARG A 298 -4.36 -11.68 31.55
N ARG A 299 -5.27 -10.77 31.16
CA ARG A 299 -6.52 -10.40 31.86
C ARG A 299 -6.29 -10.00 33.32
N ARG A 300 -5.13 -9.42 33.61
CA ARG A 300 -4.71 -8.99 34.94
C ARG A 300 -3.86 -7.74 34.80
N ILE A 301 -4.21 -6.70 35.55
CA ILE A 301 -3.41 -5.48 35.67
C ILE A 301 -2.32 -5.78 36.70
N ARG A 302 -1.23 -6.38 36.24
CA ARG A 302 -0.03 -6.65 37.05
C ARG A 302 1.20 -6.38 36.21
N PHE A 303 1.93 -5.32 36.56
CA PHE A 303 3.27 -5.10 36.03
C PHE A 303 4.21 -6.17 36.58
N THR A 304 4.93 -6.84 35.69
CA THR A 304 5.88 -7.90 36.04
C THR A 304 7.20 -7.67 35.33
N LEU A 305 8.31 -8.12 35.92
CA LEU A 305 9.63 -8.04 35.28
C LEU A 305 9.66 -8.70 33.89
N HIS A 306 8.84 -9.73 33.67
CA HIS A 306 8.71 -10.42 32.38
C HIS A 306 8.19 -9.51 31.26
N MET A 307 7.38 -8.50 31.61
CA MET A 307 6.89 -7.51 30.65
C MET A 307 8.04 -6.61 30.18
N ILE A 308 8.82 -6.09 31.12
CA ILE A 308 10.00 -5.26 30.84
C ILE A 308 11.03 -6.05 30.03
N SER A 309 11.33 -7.29 30.43
CA SER A 309 12.28 -8.13 29.70
C SER A 309 11.78 -8.46 28.29
N GLY A 310 10.49 -8.74 28.13
CA GLY A 310 9.90 -9.00 26.80
C GLY A 310 10.00 -7.78 25.87
N PHE A 311 9.74 -6.58 26.39
CA PHE A 311 9.90 -5.36 25.62
C PHE A 311 11.37 -5.07 25.28
N ALA A 312 12.28 -5.23 26.25
CA ALA A 312 13.71 -5.05 26.03
C ALA A 312 14.26 -6.00 24.94
N VAL A 313 13.78 -7.25 24.88
CA VAL A 313 14.13 -8.19 23.81
C VAL A 313 13.62 -7.71 22.45
N LEU A 314 12.41 -7.14 22.38
CA LEU A 314 11.88 -6.58 21.12
C LEU A 314 12.69 -5.37 20.63
N VAL A 315 13.06 -4.47 21.53
CA VAL A 315 13.93 -3.33 21.22
C VAL A 315 15.30 -3.81 20.75
N LEU A 316 15.92 -4.75 21.45
CA LEU A 316 17.20 -5.33 21.03
C LEU A 316 17.11 -6.01 19.67
N ALA A 317 16.02 -6.72 19.39
CA ALA A 317 15.80 -7.35 18.09
C ALA A 317 15.69 -6.32 16.97
N GLU A 318 14.90 -5.25 17.15
CA GLU A 318 14.81 -4.14 16.19
C GLU A 318 16.18 -3.50 15.97
N THR A 319 16.93 -3.22 17.04
CA THR A 319 18.24 -2.58 16.92
C THR A 319 19.24 -3.46 16.18
N VAL A 320 19.24 -4.78 16.44
CA VAL A 320 20.08 -5.74 15.70
C VAL A 320 19.67 -5.83 14.23
N ILE A 321 18.38 -5.83 13.92
CA ILE A 321 17.86 -5.84 12.54
C ILE A 321 18.25 -4.55 11.81
N SER A 322 18.10 -3.39 12.46
CA SER A 322 18.53 -2.08 11.96
C SER A 322 20.03 -2.06 11.67
N LEU A 323 20.86 -2.53 12.62
CA LEU A 323 22.31 -2.61 12.43
C LEU A 323 22.69 -3.58 11.33
N ALA A 324 22.03 -4.74 11.24
CA ALA A 324 22.26 -5.69 10.17
C ALA A 324 21.92 -5.09 8.81
N PHE A 325 20.76 -4.41 8.70
CA PHE A 325 20.34 -3.73 7.48
C PHE A 325 21.37 -2.69 7.02
N VAL A 326 21.81 -1.82 7.94
CA VAL A 326 22.86 -0.82 7.69
C VAL A 326 24.19 -1.48 7.30
N TYR A 327 24.61 -2.51 8.03
CA TYR A 327 25.87 -3.21 7.74
C TYR A 327 25.86 -3.93 6.38
N THR A 328 24.67 -4.34 5.91
CA THR A 328 24.50 -5.03 4.62
C THR A 328 24.16 -4.10 3.46
N GLU A 329 24.32 -2.77 3.60
CA GLU A 329 24.01 -1.81 2.51
C GLU A 329 22.59 -2.02 1.96
N GLY A 330 21.63 -2.17 2.88
CA GLY A 330 20.22 -2.37 2.54
C GLY A 330 19.92 -3.70 1.87
N MET A 331 20.82 -4.69 1.97
CA MET A 331 20.75 -5.99 1.29
C MET A 331 20.63 -5.86 -0.25
N GLY A 332 21.10 -4.74 -0.82
CA GLY A 332 20.95 -4.44 -2.26
C GLY A 332 19.54 -4.00 -2.68
N PHE A 333 18.62 -3.77 -1.73
CA PHE A 333 17.28 -3.21 -2.00
C PHE A 333 17.25 -1.68 -1.95
N VAL A 334 18.27 -1.04 -1.40
CA VAL A 334 18.41 0.41 -1.40
C VAL A 334 19.16 0.80 -2.66
N GLN A 335 18.49 1.60 -3.50
CA GLN A 335 19.11 2.21 -4.67
C GLN A 335 19.92 3.42 -4.21
N GLU A 336 21.22 3.26 -4.05
CA GLU A 336 22.12 4.40 -3.88
C GLU A 336 22.23 5.17 -5.20
N SER A 337 22.20 6.51 -5.17
CA SER A 337 22.69 7.30 -6.31
C SER A 337 24.15 6.95 -6.49
N PRO A 338 24.51 6.27 -7.57
CA PRO A 338 25.59 5.35 -7.39
C PRO A 338 26.91 6.02 -7.74
N GLN A 339 27.84 6.02 -6.79
CA GLN A 339 29.05 6.84 -6.88
C GLN A 339 30.09 6.30 -7.86
N THR A 340 30.04 4.99 -8.17
CA THR A 340 30.92 4.30 -9.13
C THR A 340 30.22 3.03 -9.68
N GLY A 341 30.35 2.73 -10.98
CA GLY A 341 29.97 1.41 -11.56
C GLY A 341 28.81 1.38 -12.57
N PHE A 342 28.59 2.46 -13.34
CA PHE A 342 27.51 2.59 -14.32
C PHE A 342 28.04 2.47 -15.74
N SER A 343 27.19 2.04 -16.65
CA SER A 343 27.45 2.06 -18.10
C SER A 343 26.90 3.34 -18.74
N SER A 344 25.76 3.84 -18.28
CA SER A 344 25.14 5.08 -18.76
C SER A 344 24.19 5.73 -17.74
N MET A 345 23.90 7.00 -17.97
CA MET A 345 22.89 7.80 -17.26
C MET A 345 22.01 8.47 -18.32
N THR A 346 20.70 8.27 -18.25
CA THR A 346 19.72 8.86 -19.15
C THR A 346 18.86 9.86 -18.38
N LEU A 347 18.77 11.09 -18.88
CA LEU A 347 17.92 12.15 -18.35
C LEU A 347 16.72 12.33 -19.27
N TYR A 348 15.52 12.13 -18.74
CA TYR A 348 14.25 12.44 -19.39
C TYR A 348 13.71 13.77 -18.87
N VAL A 349 13.46 14.68 -19.80
CA VAL A 349 13.01 16.04 -19.54
C VAL A 349 11.71 16.28 -20.32
N PRO A 350 10.54 16.32 -19.66
CA PRO A 350 9.31 16.77 -20.32
C PRO A 350 9.44 18.25 -20.66
N MET A 351 8.90 18.68 -21.81
CA MET A 351 8.93 20.08 -22.23
C MET A 351 7.64 20.80 -21.84
N ASP A 352 7.74 22.03 -21.31
CA ASP A 352 6.60 22.95 -21.23
C ASP A 352 6.56 23.92 -22.41
N THR A 353 5.38 24.14 -22.96
CA THR A 353 5.13 25.25 -23.90
C THR A 353 5.17 26.64 -23.23
N GLN A 354 5.26 26.69 -21.89
CA GLN A 354 5.33 27.92 -21.10
C GLN A 354 6.75 28.31 -20.63
N SER A 355 7.81 27.65 -21.09
CA SER A 355 9.19 28.06 -20.75
C SER A 355 9.52 29.46 -21.25
N ASN A 356 10.49 30.12 -20.63
CA ASN A 356 10.89 31.49 -20.98
C ASN A 356 11.46 31.59 -22.43
N ALA A 357 11.45 32.81 -22.98
CA ALA A 357 11.85 33.05 -24.36
C ALA A 357 13.31 32.66 -24.67
N ASP A 358 14.21 32.84 -23.70
CA ASP A 358 15.64 32.51 -23.85
C ASP A 358 15.84 31.00 -23.95
N ASN A 359 15.12 30.20 -23.16
CA ASN A 359 15.14 28.74 -23.23
C ASN A 359 14.50 28.22 -24.52
N LEU A 360 13.43 28.86 -25.00
CA LEU A 360 12.82 28.51 -26.29
C LEU A 360 13.79 28.74 -27.46
N GLU A 361 14.55 29.84 -27.45
CA GLU A 361 15.59 30.09 -28.46
C GLU A 361 16.71 29.06 -28.40
N LYS A 362 17.23 28.75 -27.20
CA LYS A 362 18.23 27.70 -27.02
C LYS A 362 17.71 26.32 -27.42
N LEU A 363 16.44 26.03 -27.15
CA LEU A 363 15.80 24.77 -27.52
C LEU A 363 15.72 24.62 -29.05
N ASP A 364 15.37 25.69 -29.77
CA ASP A 364 15.39 25.69 -31.23
C ASP A 364 16.79 25.42 -31.78
N GLU A 365 17.83 25.98 -31.15
CA GLU A 365 19.23 25.71 -31.51
C GLU A 365 19.65 24.25 -31.23
N VAL A 366 19.29 23.71 -30.07
CA VAL A 366 19.56 22.31 -29.71
C VAL A 366 18.82 21.36 -30.67
N ASN A 367 17.56 21.66 -31.01
CA ASN A 367 16.79 20.89 -31.96
C ASN A 367 17.37 20.96 -33.38
N ALA A 368 17.82 22.14 -33.83
CA ALA A 368 18.51 22.28 -35.12
C ALA A 368 19.81 21.46 -35.17
N ARG A 369 20.45 21.21 -34.02
CA ARG A 369 21.70 20.49 -33.91
C ARG A 369 21.54 18.97 -33.80
N TYR A 370 20.58 18.50 -33.00
CA TYR A 370 20.41 17.07 -32.68
C TYR A 370 19.13 16.44 -33.27
N GLY A 371 18.17 17.26 -33.71
CA GLY A 371 16.88 16.83 -34.24
C GLY A 371 16.72 17.03 -35.75
N LYS A 372 15.51 16.75 -36.27
CA LYS A 372 15.09 17.11 -37.63
C LYS A 372 14.47 18.52 -37.61
N LYS A 373 14.40 19.19 -38.77
CA LYS A 373 13.62 20.43 -38.88
C LYS A 373 12.16 20.13 -38.55
N LEU A 374 11.62 20.81 -37.53
CA LEU A 374 10.21 20.74 -37.17
C LEU A 374 9.33 21.09 -38.37
N LEU A 375 8.27 20.32 -38.56
CA LEU A 375 7.17 20.70 -39.44
C LEU A 375 6.31 21.77 -38.74
N ASN A 376 5.52 22.54 -39.50
CA ASN A 376 4.79 23.72 -38.99
C ASN A 376 3.78 23.42 -37.84
N ASP A 377 3.48 22.14 -37.58
CA ASP A 377 2.46 21.67 -36.63
C ASP A 377 3.02 20.71 -35.56
N GLU A 378 4.36 20.57 -35.47
CA GLU A 378 5.04 19.72 -34.50
C GLU A 378 5.65 20.55 -33.37
N MET A 379 5.44 20.10 -32.13
CA MET A 379 6.08 20.63 -30.94
C MET A 379 6.88 19.54 -30.24
N ILE A 380 8.00 19.90 -29.61
CA ILE A 380 8.81 18.97 -28.84
C ILE A 380 8.04 18.60 -27.55
N SER A 381 7.77 17.32 -27.32
CA SER A 381 7.12 16.83 -26.10
C SER A 381 8.10 16.64 -24.96
N ASP A 382 9.28 16.12 -25.28
CA ASP A 382 10.27 15.67 -24.32
C ASP A 382 11.66 15.56 -24.97
N ILE A 383 12.69 15.65 -24.14
CA ILE A 383 14.08 15.41 -24.52
C ILE A 383 14.61 14.29 -23.64
N THR A 384 15.18 13.27 -24.27
CA THR A 384 15.88 12.16 -23.62
C THR A 384 17.36 12.26 -23.95
N ILE A 385 18.21 12.41 -22.93
CA ILE A 385 19.65 12.63 -23.08
C ILE A 385 20.41 11.49 -22.41
N THR A 386 21.27 10.78 -23.12
CA THR A 386 22.08 9.69 -22.57
C THR A 386 23.55 10.09 -22.48
N PHE A 387 24.08 10.01 -21.26
CA PHE A 387 25.45 10.33 -20.87
C PHE A 387 26.24 9.05 -20.55
N THR A 388 27.49 9.01 -20.99
CA THR A 388 28.44 7.96 -20.64
C THR A 388 29.34 8.42 -19.48
N PRO A 389 29.57 7.60 -18.44
CA PRO A 389 30.41 7.99 -17.29
C PRO A 389 31.85 8.31 -17.70
N GLY A 390 32.43 9.36 -17.10
CA GLY A 390 33.81 9.80 -17.34
C GLY A 390 33.96 10.97 -18.32
N ASN A 391 32.85 11.50 -18.86
CA ASN A 391 32.81 12.73 -19.64
C ASN A 391 32.54 13.96 -18.72
N ASP A 392 33.02 15.15 -19.08
CA ASP A 392 32.76 16.38 -18.32
C ASP A 392 31.26 16.72 -18.29
N ALA A 393 30.54 16.42 -19.37
CA ALA A 393 29.08 16.55 -19.44
C ALA A 393 28.36 15.71 -18.37
N TYR A 394 28.88 14.51 -18.08
CA TYR A 394 28.33 13.66 -17.03
C TYR A 394 28.51 14.31 -15.65
N GLU A 395 29.67 14.87 -15.35
CA GLU A 395 29.91 15.55 -14.06
C GLU A 395 29.09 16.84 -13.92
N ALA A 396 28.89 17.57 -15.01
CA ALA A 396 28.06 18.77 -15.01
C ALA A 396 26.56 18.43 -14.79
N VAL A 397 26.02 17.44 -15.50
CA VAL A 397 24.64 16.97 -15.27
C VAL A 397 24.46 16.36 -13.89
N ARG A 398 25.49 15.69 -13.35
CA ARG A 398 25.50 15.24 -11.95
C ARG A 398 25.48 16.42 -10.97
N GLY A 399 26.11 17.54 -11.30
CA GLY A 399 26.00 18.79 -10.56
C GLY A 399 24.57 19.33 -10.53
N ILE A 400 23.91 19.36 -11.70
CA ILE A 400 22.50 19.75 -11.83
C ILE A 400 21.61 18.82 -11.00
N GLN A 401 21.82 17.50 -11.10
CA GLN A 401 21.11 16.52 -10.27
C GLN A 401 21.30 16.79 -8.78
N GLN A 402 22.53 17.03 -8.32
CA GLN A 402 22.81 17.32 -6.91
C GLN A 402 22.17 18.63 -6.43
N GLN A 403 22.00 19.61 -7.32
CA GLN A 403 21.34 20.86 -6.99
C GLN A 403 19.83 20.70 -6.96
N LEU A 404 19.25 20.00 -7.94
CA LEU A 404 17.86 19.54 -7.90
C LEU A 404 17.56 18.79 -6.60
N MET A 405 18.46 17.89 -6.18
CA MET A 405 18.37 17.16 -4.92
C MET A 405 18.39 18.05 -3.66
N ARG A 406 18.97 19.24 -3.71
CA ARG A 406 18.99 20.18 -2.57
C ARG A 406 17.77 21.09 -2.55
N ASP A 407 17.26 21.41 -3.73
CA ASP A 407 16.19 22.39 -3.91
C ASP A 407 14.80 21.74 -3.88
N THR A 408 14.69 20.40 -3.95
CA THR A 408 13.42 19.68 -3.76
C THR A 408 12.99 19.71 -2.29
N GLY A 409 11.83 20.31 -1.99
CA GLY A 409 11.24 20.39 -0.65
C GLY A 409 9.95 19.57 -0.51
N SER A 410 9.56 19.33 0.74
CA SER A 410 8.59 18.31 1.17
C SER A 410 7.09 18.60 0.89
N GLN A 411 6.70 19.27 -0.20
CA GLN A 411 5.29 19.67 -0.41
C GLN A 411 4.61 19.06 -1.64
N TRP A 412 3.72 18.09 -1.36
CA TRP A 412 2.99 17.22 -2.31
C TRP A 412 2.02 17.92 -3.27
N ASP A 413 1.76 19.23 -3.11
CA ASP A 413 0.53 19.83 -3.63
C ASP A 413 0.74 20.89 -4.73
N THR A 414 1.97 21.30 -5.03
CA THR A 414 2.26 22.28 -6.10
C THR A 414 3.58 21.97 -6.80
N TYR A 415 3.53 21.17 -7.85
CA TYR A 415 4.69 20.87 -8.69
C TYR A 415 4.47 21.42 -10.11
N TYR A 416 5.53 21.99 -10.68
CA TYR A 416 5.54 22.48 -12.05
C TYR A 416 5.80 21.34 -13.04
N GLN A 417 6.91 20.59 -12.88
CA GLN A 417 7.27 19.44 -13.73
C GLN A 417 8.14 18.37 -13.03
N ILE A 418 8.29 17.20 -13.66
CA ILE A 418 9.09 16.05 -13.17
C ILE A 418 10.30 15.84 -14.08
N LEU A 419 11.51 15.86 -13.52
CA LEU A 419 12.74 15.46 -14.21
C LEU A 419 13.11 14.04 -13.78
N GLN A 420 13.32 13.14 -14.74
CA GLN A 420 13.61 11.73 -14.47
C GLN A 420 15.04 11.36 -14.88
N PHE A 421 15.77 10.70 -14.00
CA PHE A 421 17.13 10.22 -14.20
C PHE A 421 17.19 8.70 -14.09
N ASP A 422 17.54 8.03 -15.17
CA ASP A 422 17.68 6.59 -15.28
C ASP A 422 19.17 6.19 -15.35
N PHE A 423 19.64 5.41 -14.39
CA PHE A 423 21.01 4.91 -14.35
C PHE A 423 21.04 3.45 -14.78
N THR A 424 21.85 3.12 -15.78
CA THR A 424 22.10 1.74 -16.20
C THR A 424 23.43 1.26 -15.62
N ASN A 425 23.41 0.19 -14.85
CA ASN A 425 24.62 -0.37 -14.26
C ASN A 425 25.41 -1.25 -15.25
N GLN A 426 26.62 -1.69 -14.88
CA GLN A 426 27.47 -2.55 -15.74
C GLN A 426 26.89 -3.93 -16.08
N ILE A 427 25.76 -4.32 -15.49
CA ILE A 427 25.05 -5.58 -15.72
C ILE A 427 23.64 -5.35 -16.28
N ASP A 428 23.41 -4.20 -16.93
CA ASP A 428 22.17 -3.77 -17.61
C ASP A 428 20.91 -3.72 -16.74
N MET A 429 21.04 -3.49 -15.43
CA MET A 429 19.91 -3.14 -14.56
C MET A 429 19.75 -1.61 -14.47
N GLN A 430 18.51 -1.15 -14.58
CA GLN A 430 18.12 0.26 -14.55
C GLN A 430 17.62 0.68 -13.16
N SER A 431 18.02 1.87 -12.71
CA SER A 431 17.50 2.54 -11.51
C SER A 431 16.97 3.92 -11.89
N THR A 432 15.75 4.24 -11.48
CA THR A 432 15.04 5.46 -11.88
C THR A 432 14.85 6.39 -10.70
N PHE A 433 15.24 7.65 -10.84
CA PHE A 433 15.08 8.69 -9.85
C PHE A 433 14.30 9.87 -10.44
N CYS A 434 13.19 10.25 -9.80
CA CYS A 434 12.35 11.36 -10.24
C CYS A 434 12.48 12.54 -9.27
N TYR A 435 12.78 13.72 -9.80
CA TYR A 435 12.86 14.97 -9.04
C TYR A 435 11.74 15.91 -9.47
N TYR A 436 11.03 16.47 -8.49
CA TYR A 436 9.90 17.37 -8.71
C TYR A 436 10.34 18.81 -8.59
N VAL A 437 10.11 19.63 -9.61
CA VAL A 437 10.46 21.05 -9.56
C VAL A 437 9.25 21.86 -9.08
N GLU A 438 9.41 22.57 -7.96
CA GLU A 438 8.30 23.28 -7.29
C GLU A 438 7.88 24.56 -8.02
N THR A 439 8.82 25.26 -8.67
CA THR A 439 8.55 26.55 -9.31
C THR A 439 8.94 26.57 -10.79
N GLN A 440 8.24 27.39 -11.57
CA GLN A 440 8.57 27.63 -12.98
C GLN A 440 9.96 28.29 -13.14
N GLU A 441 10.35 29.16 -12.21
CA GLU A 441 11.64 29.86 -12.24
C GLU A 441 12.81 28.87 -12.05
N ASP A 442 12.68 27.94 -11.11
CA ASP A 442 13.69 26.89 -10.92
C ASP A 442 13.76 25.95 -12.11
N TYR A 443 12.60 25.57 -12.68
CA TYR A 443 12.55 24.73 -13.87
C TYR A 443 13.24 25.41 -15.06
N ASP A 444 12.93 26.69 -15.31
CA ASP A 444 13.55 27.47 -16.37
C ASP A 444 15.07 27.61 -16.17
N ARG A 445 15.53 27.76 -14.92
CA ARG A 445 16.97 27.79 -14.60
C ARG A 445 17.65 26.46 -14.95
N TYR A 446 17.10 25.34 -14.48
CA TYR A 446 17.66 24.01 -14.76
C TYR A 446 17.62 23.65 -16.24
N MET A 447 16.55 24.02 -16.94
CA MET A 447 16.43 23.86 -18.38
C MET A 447 17.50 24.67 -19.12
N GLY A 448 17.71 25.94 -18.72
CA GLY A 448 18.72 26.79 -19.32
C GLY A 448 20.13 26.23 -19.18
N GLU A 449 20.49 25.76 -17.98
CA GLU A 449 21.78 25.11 -17.71
C GLU A 449 21.98 23.84 -18.53
N LEU A 450 20.92 23.03 -18.69
CA LEU A 450 20.96 21.82 -19.50
C LEU A 450 21.11 22.12 -20.99
N LEU A 451 20.39 23.10 -21.52
CA LEU A 451 20.47 23.49 -22.92
C LEU A 451 21.83 24.10 -23.26
N ASP A 452 22.39 24.93 -22.36
CA ASP A 452 23.75 25.47 -22.51
C ASP A 452 24.78 24.34 -22.60
N LEU A 453 24.64 23.31 -21.76
CA LEU A 453 25.52 22.13 -21.79
C LEU A 453 25.44 21.37 -23.12
N LEU A 454 24.23 21.20 -23.68
CA LEU A 454 24.03 20.54 -24.97
C LEU A 454 24.61 21.35 -26.15
N LEU A 455 24.67 22.68 -26.01
CA LEU A 455 25.25 23.59 -27.00
C LEU A 455 26.78 23.70 -26.85
N GLU A 456 27.35 23.56 -25.66
CA GLU A 456 28.80 23.70 -25.42
C GLU A 456 29.63 22.44 -25.74
N GLN A 457 29.12 21.23 -25.54
CA GLN A 457 29.93 19.99 -25.63
C GLN A 457 29.45 18.97 -26.69
N GLN A 458 30.39 18.18 -27.25
CA GLN A 458 30.33 17.86 -28.70
C GLN A 458 30.38 16.41 -29.22
N ASP A 459 30.83 15.35 -28.53
CA ASP A 459 31.05 14.05 -29.26
C ASP A 459 30.54 12.74 -28.60
N ASP A 460 30.14 12.72 -27.32
CA ASP A 460 29.82 11.47 -26.59
C ASP A 460 28.47 11.49 -25.83
N ILE A 461 27.50 12.25 -26.34
CA ILE A 461 26.14 12.36 -25.77
C ILE A 461 25.12 11.97 -26.85
N ASP A 462 24.22 11.05 -26.53
CA ASP A 462 23.09 10.70 -27.41
C ASP A 462 21.86 11.49 -26.98
N VAL A 463 21.31 12.32 -27.87
CA VAL A 463 20.14 13.16 -27.61
C VAL A 463 19.01 12.69 -28.52
N LYS A 464 17.89 12.31 -27.91
CA LYS A 464 16.65 11.96 -28.60
C LYS A 464 15.56 12.95 -28.20
N MET A 465 14.75 13.34 -29.17
CA MET A 465 13.64 14.27 -28.96
C MET A 465 12.34 13.60 -29.35
N GLY A 466 11.36 13.66 -28.44
CA GLY A 466 9.97 13.31 -28.72
C GLY A 466 9.23 14.51 -29.32
N PHE A 467 8.31 14.23 -30.24
CA PHE A 467 7.48 15.25 -30.87
C PHE A 467 6.02 14.84 -30.76
N TYR A 468 5.14 15.82 -30.56
CA TYR A 468 3.69 15.64 -30.70
C TYR A 468 3.13 16.62 -31.72
N ASN A 469 2.08 16.17 -32.41
CA ASN A 469 1.39 16.98 -33.40
C ASN A 469 0.23 17.72 -32.74
N THR A 470 0.17 19.04 -32.89
CA THR A 470 -0.89 19.86 -32.30
C THR A 470 -2.27 19.66 -32.94
N ASP A 471 -2.34 19.03 -34.12
CA ASP A 471 -3.60 18.70 -34.82
C ASP A 471 -4.19 17.33 -34.42
N ILE A 472 -3.46 16.50 -33.66
CA ILE A 472 -3.92 15.16 -33.26
C ILE A 472 -3.68 14.99 -31.75
N ASP A 473 -4.76 15.02 -30.98
CA ASP A 473 -4.80 14.62 -29.56
C ASP A 473 -4.44 13.13 -29.41
N LEU A 474 -3.17 12.71 -29.55
CA LEU A 474 -2.67 11.41 -29.08
C LEU A 474 -1.14 11.27 -29.23
N TYR A 475 -0.47 11.01 -28.12
CA TYR A 475 0.93 10.58 -28.03
C TYR A 475 1.19 9.42 -29.01
N THR A 476 2.00 9.64 -30.05
CA THR A 476 2.49 8.57 -30.93
C THR A 476 4.01 8.62 -30.99
N ILE A 477 4.65 7.70 -30.28
CA ILE A 477 6.09 7.43 -30.37
C ILE A 477 6.33 6.67 -31.68
N TYR A 478 7.14 7.22 -32.59
CA TYR A 478 7.64 6.47 -33.74
C TYR A 478 9.04 5.94 -33.41
N GLU A 479 9.17 4.61 -33.31
CA GLU A 479 10.44 3.92 -33.54
C GLU A 479 10.72 3.94 -35.06
N GLU A 480 11.79 4.61 -35.50
CA GLU A 480 12.27 4.50 -36.88
C GLU A 480 13.20 3.27 -36.99
N GLU A 481 12.75 2.25 -37.72
CA GLU A 481 13.62 1.19 -38.25
C GLU A 481 14.64 1.83 -39.21
N VAL A 482 15.92 1.55 -38.98
CA VAL A 482 17.03 1.98 -39.84
C VAL A 482 17.08 1.08 -41.09
N GLU A 483 17.05 1.68 -42.28
CA GLU A 483 17.61 1.09 -43.51
C GLU A 483 19.02 1.64 -43.79
#